data_AF-A0A9E8MUW4-F1
#
_entry.id   AF-A0A9E8MUW4-F1
#
_cell.length_a   1.000
_cell.length_b   1.000
_cell.length_c   1.000
_cell.angle_alpha   90.00
_cell.angle_beta   90.00
_cell.angle_gamma   90.00
#
_symmetry.space_group_name_H-M   'P 1'
#
loop_
_entity.id
_entity.type
_entity.pdbx_description
1 polymer ?
#
loop_
_entity_poly.entity_id
_entity_poly.type
_entity_poly.pdbx_seq_one_letter_code
_entity_poly.pdbx_strand_id
1 'polypeptide(L)'
;MDFLKRSEKKVDNEIRSTFEIETFSFEEKVIPLETAKTLPSKFESDNFFEIKVNSKLLGYAYVAKAPSKTAKFDYLVLLDENLIVKKAKVLIYREEYGGEIGSRRWLQQFIGKTKNDDLRYNDNIMAISRCDYFCTVHD
;
A
#
# COMPACT_ATOMS: atom_id res chain seq x y z
N MET A 1 -0.82 -16.14 -5.77
CA MET A 1 0.22 -17.18 -5.62
C MET A 1 1.64 -16.84 -6.11
N ASP A 2 1.90 -16.06 -7.18
CA ASP A 2 3.28 -15.73 -7.62
C ASP A 2 3.69 -14.24 -7.49
N PHE A 3 2.75 -13.39 -7.07
CA PHE A 3 2.93 -11.94 -7.04
C PHE A 3 3.93 -11.47 -5.98
N LEU A 4 3.83 -12.01 -4.75
CA LEU A 4 4.76 -11.69 -3.67
C LEU A 4 6.16 -12.17 -4.02
N LYS A 5 6.36 -13.38 -4.55
CA LYS A 5 7.69 -13.90 -4.91
C LYS A 5 8.54 -12.95 -5.77
N ARG A 6 7.92 -12.23 -6.71
CA ARG A 6 8.65 -11.27 -7.56
C ARG A 6 8.99 -9.95 -6.86
N SER A 7 8.22 -9.56 -5.85
CA SER A 7 8.34 -8.29 -5.15
C SER A 7 8.82 -8.40 -3.69
N GLU A 8 8.99 -9.63 -3.19
CA GLU A 8 9.30 -9.98 -1.80
C GLU A 8 10.54 -9.24 -1.30
N LYS A 9 11.65 -9.33 -2.02
CA LYS A 9 12.89 -8.62 -1.66
C LYS A 9 12.70 -7.10 -1.57
N LYS A 10 11.83 -6.50 -2.40
CA LYS A 10 11.53 -5.07 -2.32
C LYS A 10 10.69 -4.78 -1.07
N VAL A 11 9.66 -5.58 -0.82
CA VAL A 11 8.80 -5.46 0.37
C VAL A 11 9.64 -5.58 1.64
N ASP A 12 10.49 -6.59 1.75
CA ASP A 12 11.39 -6.79 2.89
C ASP A 12 12.30 -5.59 3.16
N ASN A 13 12.89 -5.03 2.10
CA ASN A 13 13.75 -3.85 2.22
C ASN A 13 12.96 -2.63 2.72
N GLU A 14 11.72 -2.46 2.25
CA GLU A 14 10.85 -1.38 2.74
C GLU A 14 10.44 -1.59 4.19
N ILE A 15 10.14 -2.83 4.61
CA ILE A 15 9.80 -3.15 6.01
C ILE A 15 10.99 -2.82 6.91
N ARG A 16 12.18 -3.37 6.62
CA ARG A 16 13.40 -3.12 7.41
C ARG A 16 13.72 -1.65 7.54
N SER A 17 13.65 -0.91 6.43
CA SER A 17 13.96 0.53 6.44
C SER A 17 12.89 1.39 7.13
N THR A 18 11.63 0.96 7.16
CA THR A 18 10.53 1.75 7.74
C THR A 18 10.38 1.53 9.24
N PHE A 19 10.61 0.29 9.69
CA PHE A 19 10.51 -0.07 11.10
C PHE A 19 11.87 -0.09 11.80
N GLU A 20 12.96 0.18 11.07
CA GLU A 20 14.34 0.20 11.60
C GLU A 20 14.73 -1.13 12.28
N ILE A 21 14.45 -2.23 11.61
CA ILE A 21 14.64 -3.60 12.09
C ILE A 21 15.48 -4.44 11.12
N GLU A 22 16.17 -5.46 11.64
CA GLU A 22 16.97 -6.39 10.82
C GLU A 22 16.21 -7.68 10.49
N THR A 23 15.52 -8.23 11.49
CA THR A 23 14.76 -9.47 11.42
C THR A 23 13.31 -9.22 11.82
N PHE A 24 12.39 -9.94 11.19
CA PHE A 24 10.95 -9.87 11.45
C PHE A 24 10.28 -11.16 10.98
N SER A 25 9.12 -11.47 11.53
CA SER A 25 8.17 -12.39 10.89
C SER A 25 7.16 -11.60 10.08
N PHE A 26 6.77 -12.19 8.95
CA PHE A 26 5.84 -11.62 7.99
C PHE A 26 4.77 -12.67 7.71
N GLU A 27 3.62 -12.51 8.37
CA GLU A 27 2.58 -13.55 8.43
C GLU A 27 1.29 -13.01 7.82
N GLU A 28 0.66 -13.81 6.97
CA GLU A 28 -0.62 -13.43 6.37
C GLU A 28 -1.69 -13.23 7.45
N LYS A 29 -2.42 -12.12 7.34
CA LYS A 29 -3.56 -11.80 8.19
C LYS A 29 -4.84 -11.90 7.39
N VAL A 30 -5.56 -13.00 7.58
CA VAL A 30 -6.86 -13.21 6.95
C VAL A 30 -7.92 -12.34 7.62
N ILE A 31 -8.59 -11.50 6.84
CA ILE A 31 -9.72 -10.72 7.29
C ILE A 31 -11.01 -11.54 7.12
N PRO A 32 -11.87 -11.66 8.15
CA PRO A 32 -13.15 -12.35 8.03
C PRO A 32 -14.01 -11.78 6.90
N LEU A 33 -14.68 -12.65 6.14
CA LEU A 33 -15.44 -12.27 4.95
C LEU A 33 -16.51 -11.19 5.25
N GLU A 34 -17.17 -11.28 6.41
CA GLU A 34 -18.18 -10.31 6.82
C GLU A 34 -17.60 -8.91 6.97
N THR A 35 -16.41 -8.78 7.56
CA THR A 35 -15.70 -7.51 7.65
C THR A 35 -15.21 -7.06 6.28
N ALA A 36 -14.65 -7.97 5.48
CA ALA A 36 -14.10 -7.65 4.16
C ALA A 36 -15.15 -7.05 3.21
N LYS A 37 -16.40 -7.53 3.28
CA LYS A 37 -17.54 -6.99 2.49
C LYS A 37 -17.85 -5.52 2.78
N THR A 38 -17.54 -5.05 3.99
CA THR A 38 -17.82 -3.67 4.42
C THR A 38 -16.67 -2.70 4.13
N LEU A 39 -15.52 -3.21 3.69
CA LEU A 39 -14.34 -2.40 3.43
C LEU A 39 -14.33 -1.96 1.95
N PRO A 40 -13.92 -0.72 1.67
CA PRO A 40 -13.84 -0.21 0.30
C PRO A 40 -12.75 -0.91 -0.53
N SER A 41 -11.78 -1.55 0.13
CA SER A 41 -10.70 -2.30 -0.51
C SER A 41 -10.94 -3.80 -0.42
N LYS A 42 -10.49 -4.54 -1.44
CA LYS A 42 -10.54 -6.00 -1.44
C LYS A 42 -9.44 -6.55 -0.55
N PHE A 43 -9.83 -7.32 0.47
CA PHE A 43 -8.93 -8.10 1.32
C PHE A 43 -9.08 -9.56 0.91
N GLU A 44 -8.13 -10.02 0.10
CA GLU A 44 -8.05 -11.40 -0.37
C GLU A 44 -6.96 -12.13 0.41
N SER A 45 -7.00 -13.46 0.42
CA SER A 45 -5.92 -14.25 0.99
C SER A 45 -4.66 -14.05 0.14
N ASP A 46 -3.62 -13.40 0.70
CA ASP A 46 -2.33 -13.01 0.12
C ASP A 46 -2.04 -11.50 -0.04
N ASN A 47 -2.86 -10.59 0.50
CA ASN A 47 -2.61 -9.14 0.34
C ASN A 47 -2.45 -8.34 1.63
N PHE A 48 -2.70 -8.92 2.80
CA PHE A 48 -2.56 -8.25 4.10
C PHE A 48 -1.76 -9.11 5.09
N PHE A 49 -0.79 -8.48 5.75
CA PHE A 49 0.22 -9.18 6.53
C PHE A 49 0.52 -8.48 7.85
N GLU A 50 0.75 -9.25 8.91
CA GLU A 50 1.31 -8.79 10.17
C GLU A 50 2.84 -8.80 10.11
N ILE A 51 3.45 -7.73 10.64
CA ILE A 51 4.89 -7.60 10.82
C ILE A 51 5.17 -7.71 12.32
N LYS A 52 5.93 -8.72 12.72
CA LYS A 52 6.24 -8.96 14.14
C LYS A 52 7.74 -9.09 14.38
N VAL A 53 8.17 -8.70 15.57
CA VAL A 53 9.52 -8.97 16.10
C VAL A 53 9.37 -9.61 17.47
N ASN A 54 9.97 -10.77 17.68
CA ASN A 54 9.85 -11.53 18.93
C ASN A 54 8.39 -11.73 19.37
N SER A 55 7.52 -12.05 18.42
CA SER A 55 6.05 -12.19 18.59
C SER A 55 5.30 -10.91 18.98
N LYS A 56 5.98 -9.76 19.09
CA LYS A 56 5.34 -8.45 19.27
C LYS A 56 4.96 -7.88 17.91
N LEU A 57 3.70 -7.50 17.75
CA LEU A 57 3.21 -6.77 16.58
C LEU A 57 3.90 -5.40 16.49
N LEU A 58 4.46 -5.08 15.33
CA LEU A 58 4.99 -3.74 15.02
C LEU A 58 4.08 -2.97 14.08
N GLY A 59 3.29 -3.69 13.27
CA GLY A 59 2.40 -3.09 12.30
C GLY A 59 1.99 -4.07 11.22
N TYR A 60 1.56 -3.53 10.09
CA TYR A 60 0.99 -4.30 9.00
C TYR A 60 1.56 -3.88 7.65
N ALA A 61 1.53 -4.81 6.69
CA ALA A 61 1.73 -4.50 5.29
C ALA A 61 0.48 -4.85 4.49
N TYR A 62 0.10 -3.95 3.59
CA TYR A 62 -0.89 -4.21 2.55
C TYR A 62 -0.20 -4.14 1.18
N VAL A 63 -0.27 -5.22 0.41
CA VAL A 63 0.36 -5.34 -0.91
C VAL A 63 -0.71 -5.66 -1.93
N ALA A 64 -0.97 -4.75 -2.86
CA ALA A 64 -2.07 -4.90 -3.79
C ALA A 64 -1.75 -4.32 -5.17
N LYS A 65 -2.72 -4.47 -6.08
CA LYS A 65 -2.66 -3.93 -7.44
C LYS A 65 -3.80 -2.96 -7.66
N ALA A 66 -3.51 -1.86 -8.33
CA ALA A 66 -4.49 -0.87 -8.73
C ALA A 66 -4.46 -0.68 -10.26
N PRO A 67 -5.60 -0.34 -10.87
CA PRO A 67 -5.65 0.03 -12.28
C PRO A 67 -4.83 1.30 -12.55
N SER A 68 -4.20 1.32 -13.72
CA SER A 68 -3.53 2.46 -14.33
C SER A 68 -4.32 2.84 -15.59
N LYS A 69 -3.75 3.64 -16.50
CA LYS A 69 -4.41 4.02 -17.75
C LYS A 69 -4.63 2.82 -18.69
N THR A 70 -3.62 1.97 -18.85
CA THR A 70 -3.64 0.83 -19.80
C THR A 70 -3.19 -0.49 -19.16
N ALA A 71 -2.63 -0.46 -17.95
CA ALA A 71 -2.14 -1.62 -17.22
C ALA A 71 -2.56 -1.58 -15.74
N LYS A 72 -1.99 -2.45 -14.92
CA LYS A 72 -2.04 -2.37 -13.45
C LYS A 72 -0.67 -2.00 -12.91
N PHE A 73 -0.64 -1.34 -11.76
CA PHE A 73 0.58 -1.15 -10.98
C PHE A 73 0.47 -1.85 -9.63
N ASP A 74 1.62 -2.20 -9.06
CA ASP A 74 1.73 -2.90 -7.79
C ASP A 74 2.19 -1.90 -6.73
N TYR A 75 1.60 -1.93 -5.56
CA TYR A 75 1.93 -1.00 -4.48
C TYR A 75 1.95 -1.69 -3.11
N LEU A 76 2.65 -1.03 -2.19
CA LEU A 76 2.82 -1.40 -0.79
C LEU A 76 2.36 -0.24 0.08
N VAL A 77 1.59 -0.55 1.12
CA VAL A 77 1.30 0.36 2.22
C VAL A 77 1.79 -0.31 3.51
N LEU A 78 2.62 0.39 4.28
CA LEU A 78 3.04 -0.02 5.61
C LEU A 78 2.29 0.81 6.64
N LEU A 79 1.70 0.12 7.60
CA LEU A 79 0.88 0.68 8.67
C LEU A 79 1.52 0.36 10.01
N ASP A 80 1.38 1.24 11.00
CA ASP A 80 1.71 0.88 12.38
C ASP A 80 0.63 0.00 13.03
N GLU A 81 0.84 -0.37 14.29
CA GLU A 81 -0.12 -1.14 15.11
C GLU A 81 -1.51 -0.49 15.24
N ASN A 82 -1.61 0.82 15.03
CA ASN A 82 -2.85 1.60 15.10
C ASN A 82 -3.49 1.81 13.71
N LEU A 83 -3.00 1.12 12.68
CA LEU A 83 -3.44 1.26 11.28
C LEU A 83 -3.20 2.66 10.70
N ILE A 84 -2.18 3.37 11.19
CA ILE A 84 -1.74 4.66 10.65
C ILE A 84 -0.68 4.42 9.58
N VAL A 85 -0.82 5.07 8.42
CA VAL A 85 0.13 4.92 7.32
C VAL A 85 1.52 5.44 7.71
N LYS A 86 2.50 4.54 7.78
CA LYS A 86 3.92 4.83 7.96
C LYS A 86 4.63 5.04 6.63
N LYS A 87 4.21 4.32 5.58
CA LYS A 87 4.80 4.42 4.24
C LYS A 87 3.84 3.95 3.16
N ALA A 88 3.94 4.58 1.99
CA ALA A 88 3.36 4.07 0.75
C ALA A 88 4.46 3.99 -0.32
N LYS A 89 4.40 2.98 -1.20
CA LYS A 89 5.36 2.78 -2.28
C LYS A 89 4.75 2.07 -3.47
N VAL A 90 5.01 2.58 -4.68
CA VAL A 90 4.78 1.83 -5.93
C VAL A 90 5.95 0.87 -6.14
N LEU A 91 5.67 -0.44 -6.16
CA LEU A 91 6.67 -1.50 -6.28
C LEU A 91 7.04 -1.80 -7.73
N ILE A 92 6.03 -1.83 -8.60
CA ILE A 92 6.15 -2.11 -10.03
C ILE A 92 5.17 -1.21 -10.78
N TYR A 93 5.71 -0.39 -11.67
CA TYR A 93 4.96 0.39 -12.64
C TYR A 93 5.33 -0.09 -14.04
N ARG A 94 4.33 -0.30 -14.90
CA ARG A 94 4.49 -1.04 -16.17
C ARG A 94 4.26 -0.17 -17.41
N GLU A 95 3.92 1.11 -17.22
CA GLU A 95 3.66 2.03 -18.32
C GLU A 95 4.84 2.99 -18.52
N GLU A 96 5.01 3.47 -19.74
CA GLU A 96 6.09 4.41 -20.11
C GLU A 96 5.86 5.82 -19.56
N TYR A 97 4.61 6.19 -19.30
CA TYR A 97 4.19 7.51 -18.81
C TYR A 97 3.35 7.37 -17.55
N GLY A 98 3.33 8.37 -16.67
CA GLY A 98 2.51 8.38 -15.45
C GLY A 98 3.18 7.81 -14.20
N GLY A 99 4.46 7.40 -14.28
CA GLY A 99 5.22 6.87 -13.13
C GLY A 99 5.44 7.86 -11.98
N GLU A 100 5.04 9.12 -12.14
CA GLU A 100 5.08 10.16 -11.12
C GLU A 100 4.29 9.80 -9.85
N ILE A 101 3.28 8.90 -9.95
CA ILE A 101 2.55 8.33 -8.80
C ILE A 101 3.47 7.57 -7.84
N GLY A 102 4.62 7.09 -8.33
CA GLY A 102 5.61 6.38 -7.54
C GLY A 102 6.60 7.29 -6.84
N SER A 103 6.53 8.61 -7.05
CA SER A 103 7.48 9.55 -6.47
C SER A 103 7.31 9.66 -4.96
N ARG A 104 8.42 9.73 -4.22
CA ARG A 104 8.42 9.94 -2.77
C ARG A 104 7.61 11.18 -2.37
N ARG A 105 7.73 12.26 -3.16
CA ARG A 105 7.02 13.52 -2.92
C ARG A 105 5.50 13.33 -2.97
N TRP A 106 5.01 12.61 -3.97
CA TRP A 106 3.56 12.39 -4.10
C TRP A 106 3.04 11.46 -3.00
N LEU A 107 3.74 10.36 -2.73
CA LEU A 107 3.34 9.34 -1.76
C LEU A 107 3.42 9.81 -0.30
N GLN A 108 4.21 10.84 0.01
CA GLN A 108 4.35 11.37 1.37
C GLN A 108 3.02 11.93 1.93
N GLN A 109 2.09 12.31 1.06
CA GLN A 109 0.79 12.88 1.44
C GLN A 109 -0.12 11.87 2.18
N PHE A 110 0.15 10.58 2.00
CA PHE A 110 -0.60 9.52 2.68
C PHE A 110 -0.05 9.21 4.09
N ILE A 111 1.15 9.68 4.42
CA ILE A 111 1.77 9.37 5.73
C ILE A 111 0.97 10.04 6.86
N GLY A 112 0.69 9.27 7.91
CA GLY A 112 -0.11 9.73 9.05
C GLY A 112 -1.62 9.60 8.86
N LYS A 113 -2.08 9.19 7.68
CA LYS A 113 -3.51 9.01 7.38
C LYS A 113 -4.05 7.70 7.94
N THR A 114 -5.34 7.71 8.25
CA THR A 114 -6.11 6.58 8.78
C THR A 114 -7.30 6.29 7.86
N LYS A 115 -8.01 5.19 8.12
CA LYS A 115 -9.26 4.87 7.40
C LYS A 115 -10.37 5.92 7.56
N ASN A 116 -10.28 6.78 8.57
CA ASN A 116 -11.28 7.82 8.87
C ASN A 116 -10.94 9.14 8.18
N ASP A 117 -9.74 9.28 7.62
CA ASP A 117 -9.40 10.42 6.80
C ASP A 117 -10.11 10.29 5.45
N ASP A 118 -10.94 11.28 5.13
CA ASP A 118 -11.52 11.39 3.80
C ASP A 118 -10.41 11.81 2.82
N LEU A 119 -10.07 10.95 1.86
CA LEU A 119 -9.00 11.20 0.90
C LEU A 119 -9.61 11.61 -0.45
N ARG A 120 -9.64 12.93 -0.69
CA ARG A 120 -10.30 13.54 -1.84
C ARG A 120 -9.30 14.11 -2.82
N TYR A 121 -9.37 13.61 -4.05
CA TYR A 121 -8.60 14.16 -5.18
C TYR A 121 -8.93 15.65 -5.38
N ASN A 122 -7.90 16.48 -5.59
CA ASN A 122 -8.00 17.95 -5.73
C ASN A 122 -8.48 18.73 -4.49
N ASP A 123 -8.69 18.07 -3.35
CA ASP A 123 -9.00 18.73 -2.08
C ASP A 123 -7.82 18.58 -1.12
N ASN A 124 -7.52 17.34 -0.69
CA ASN A 124 -6.46 17.09 0.29
C ASN A 124 -5.41 16.07 -0.15
N ILE A 125 -5.48 15.59 -1.40
CA ILE A 125 -4.38 14.93 -2.10
C ILE A 125 -4.10 15.69 -3.39
N MET A 126 -2.85 16.14 -3.55
CA MET A 126 -2.38 16.83 -4.75
C MET A 126 -2.52 15.94 -5.97
N ALA A 127 -3.06 16.52 -7.04
CA ALA A 127 -2.93 15.99 -8.38
C ALA A 127 -1.46 15.88 -8.77
N ILE A 128 -1.17 14.90 -9.63
CA ILE A 128 0.13 14.79 -10.27
C ILE A 128 0.13 15.69 -11.48
N SER A 129 1.15 16.55 -11.58
CA SER A 129 1.27 17.57 -12.62
C SER A 129 1.53 16.94 -14.00
N ARG A 130 0.47 16.38 -14.60
CA ARG A 130 0.24 16.01 -16.02
C ARG A 130 -0.84 14.92 -16.21
N CYS A 131 -1.51 14.45 -15.17
CA CYS A 131 -2.48 13.36 -15.29
C CYS A 131 -3.89 13.77 -14.82
N ASP A 132 -4.70 14.22 -15.78
CA ASP A 132 -6.12 14.56 -15.59
C ASP A 132 -7.05 13.31 -15.57
N TYR A 133 -6.49 12.09 -15.72
CA TYR A 133 -7.28 10.87 -15.93
C TYR A 133 -6.93 9.70 -14.98
N PHE A 134 -5.99 9.88 -14.05
CA PHE A 134 -5.49 8.75 -13.24
C PHE A 134 -6.26 8.54 -11.93
N CYS A 135 -7.09 9.50 -11.54
CA CYS A 135 -7.77 9.51 -10.25
C CYS A 135 -9.30 9.56 -10.40
N THR A 136 -9.86 8.90 -11.40
CA THR A 136 -11.27 8.51 -11.29
C THR A 136 -11.34 7.23 -10.46
N VAL A 137 -11.56 7.40 -9.16
CA VAL A 137 -12.15 6.37 -8.31
C VAL A 137 -13.53 6.11 -8.92
N HIS A 138 -13.63 5.13 -9.82
CA HIS A 138 -14.96 4.64 -10.20
C HIS A 138 -15.38 3.70 -9.07
N ASP A 139 -16.54 4.04 -8.52
CA ASP A 139 -17.29 3.29 -7.50
C ASP A 139 -17.35 1.78 -7.76
#